data_AF-A0A1E7YN23-F1
#
_entry.id   AF-A0A1E7YN23-F1
#
_cell.length_a   1.000
_cell.length_b   1.000
_cell.length_c   1.000
_cell.angle_alpha   90.00
_cell.angle_beta   90.00
_cell.angle_gamma   90.00
#
_symmetry.space_group_name_H-M   'P 1'
#
loop_
_entity.id
_entity.type
_entity.pdbx_description
1 polymer ?
#
loop_
_entity_poly.entity_id
_entity_poly.type
_entity_poly.pdbx_seq_one_letter_code
_entity_poly.pdbx_strand_id
1 'polypeptide(L)' 'MGTRFVVCVSTECLGEFSSDDLTVGRAYEVLAGPDEHNTIRLIDDSGEYYLYPMDCFVPH' A
#
# COMPACT_ATOMS: atom_id res chain seq x y z
N MET A 1 -13.39 12.40 -9.57
CA MET A 1 -13.21 11.07 -8.95
C MET A 1 -11.85 11.13 -8.27
N GLY A 2 -11.81 11.10 -6.94
CA GLY A 2 -10.57 11.36 -6.19
C GLY A 2 -9.71 10.11 -6.16
N THR A 3 -8.55 10.16 -6.80
CA THR A 3 -7.47 9.18 -6.60
C THR A 3 -6.98 9.32 -5.17
N ARG A 4 -6.92 8.20 -4.44
CA ARG A 4 -6.40 8.17 -3.07
C ARG A 4 -4.98 7.66 -3.13
N PHE A 5 -4.05 8.36 -2.52
CA PHE A 5 -2.67 7.93 -2.42
C PHE A 5 -2.33 7.61 -0.98
N VAL A 6 -1.48 6.62 -0.80
CA VAL A 6 -0.93 6.29 0.51
C VAL A 6 0.58 6.19 0.43
N VAL A 7 1.25 6.56 1.50
CA VAL A 7 2.71 6.48 1.60
C VAL A 7 3.08 5.32 2.48
N CYS A 8 3.98 4.46 2.00
CA CYS A 8 4.55 3.41 2.83
C CYS A 8 5.45 4.07 3.89
N VAL A 9 5.10 3.94 5.17
CA VAL A 9 5.87 4.56 6.27
C VAL A 9 6.80 3.56 6.96
N SER A 10 6.50 2.28 6.88
CA SER A 10 7.26 1.21 7.52
C SER A 10 6.94 -0.13 6.87
N THR A 11 7.93 -1.00 6.79
CA THR A 11 7.77 -2.38 6.30
C THR A 11 7.63 -3.39 7.44
N GLU A 12 7.78 -2.97 8.71
CA GLU A 12 7.66 -3.85 9.88
C GLU A 12 6.22 -4.34 10.10
N CYS A 13 5.23 -3.53 9.71
CA CYS A 13 3.80 -3.89 9.81
C CYS A 13 3.35 -4.93 8.77
N LEU A 14 4.24 -5.35 7.85
CA LEU A 14 3.93 -6.32 6.80
C LEU A 14 3.92 -7.76 7.31
N GLY A 15 4.49 -8.04 8.49
CA GLY A 15 4.48 -9.37 9.08
C GLY A 15 5.11 -10.43 8.16
N GLU A 16 4.28 -11.31 7.61
CA GLU A 16 4.69 -12.41 6.71
C GLU A 16 4.84 -11.99 5.24
N PHE A 17 4.45 -10.77 4.88
CA PHE A 17 4.53 -10.28 3.52
C PHE A 17 5.93 -9.78 3.17
N SER A 18 6.41 -10.09 1.96
CA SER A 18 7.66 -9.53 1.44
C SER A 18 7.55 -8.02 1.25
N SER A 19 8.58 -7.32 1.74
CA SER A 19 8.75 -5.87 1.59
C SER A 19 9.70 -5.48 0.45
N ASP A 20 10.17 -6.44 -0.34
CA ASP A 20 11.16 -6.21 -1.41
C ASP A 20 10.64 -5.23 -2.46
N ASP A 21 9.35 -5.31 -2.78
CA ASP A 21 8.66 -4.42 -3.72
C ASP A 21 8.20 -3.10 -3.09
N LEU A 22 8.26 -2.96 -1.76
CA LEU A 22 7.81 -1.79 -1.04
C LEU A 22 8.97 -0.88 -0.66
N THR A 23 8.85 0.39 -1.05
CA THR A 23 9.83 1.43 -0.73
C THR A 23 9.26 2.38 0.31
N VAL A 24 9.87 2.43 1.49
CA VAL A 24 9.50 3.40 2.55
C VAL A 24 9.69 4.82 2.04
N GLY A 25 8.69 5.67 2.27
CA GLY A 25 8.61 7.05 1.78
C GLY A 25 8.06 7.19 0.36
N ARG A 26 7.75 6.09 -0.33
CA ARG A 26 7.12 6.11 -1.65
C ARG A 26 5.61 6.15 -1.55
N ALA A 27 4.99 6.90 -2.45
CA ALA A 27 3.53 6.98 -2.59
C ALA A 27 3.03 5.92 -3.56
N TYR A 28 1.92 5.28 -3.21
CA TYR A 28 1.22 4.27 -3.98
C TYR A 28 -0.22 4.70 -4.17
N GLU A 29 -0.79 4.43 -5.34
CA GLU A 29 -2.20 4.74 -5.60
C GLU A 29 -3.09 3.61 -5.09
N VAL A 30 -4.13 3.96 -4.34
CA VAL A 30 -5.12 3.02 -3.81
C VAL A 30 -6.21 2.81 -4.84
N LEU A 31 -6.22 1.60 -5.42
CA LEU A 31 -7.23 1.17 -6.39
C LEU A 31 -8.53 0.75 -5.70
N ALA A 32 -8.40 0.09 -4.55
CA ALA A 32 -9.54 -0.36 -3.74
C ALA A 32 -9.22 -0.16 -2.25
N GLY A 33 -10.23 0.31 -1.52
CA GLY A 33 -10.15 0.49 -0.07
C GLY A 33 -9.99 -0.84 0.68
N PRO A 34 -9.82 -0.77 2.01
CA PRO A 34 -9.57 -1.95 2.81
C PRO A 34 -10.75 -2.93 2.71
N ASP A 35 -10.46 -4.17 2.32
CA ASP A 35 -11.39 -5.29 2.33
C ASP A 35 -11.62 -5.79 3.78
N GLU A 36 -12.42 -6.84 3.96
CA GLU A 36 -12.77 -7.46 5.26
C GLU A 36 -11.56 -7.92 6.10
N HIS A 37 -10.40 -8.05 5.45
CA HIS A 37 -9.11 -8.43 6.04
C HIS A 37 -8.16 -7.24 6.28
N ASN A 38 -8.65 -6.00 6.18
CA ASN A 38 -7.85 -4.77 6.32
C ASN A 38 -6.73 -4.62 5.27
N THR A 39 -6.87 -5.27 4.12
CA THR A 39 -5.93 -5.23 2.99
C THR A 39 -6.39 -4.24 1.94
N ILE A 40 -5.47 -3.42 1.44
CA ILE A 40 -5.70 -2.43 0.38
C ILE A 40 -5.00 -2.85 -0.91
N ARG A 41 -5.63 -2.54 -2.04
CA ARG A 41 -5.04 -2.76 -3.37
C ARG A 41 -4.32 -1.50 -3.81
N LEU A 42 -3.04 -1.65 -4.07
CA LEU A 42 -2.12 -0.57 -4.40
C LEU A 42 -1.57 -0.75 -5.81
N ILE A 43 -1.19 0.35 -6.45
CA ILE A 43 -0.41 0.35 -7.68
C ILE A 43 0.75 1.33 -7.56
N ASP A 44 1.94 0.89 -7.96
CA ASP A 44 3.12 1.76 -8.06
C ASP A 44 3.11 2.55 -9.38
N ASP A 45 3.99 3.55 -9.51
CA ASP A 45 4.28 4.27 -10.76
C ASP A 45 4.60 3.32 -11.94
N SER A 46 5.16 2.14 -11.65
CA SER A 46 5.46 1.12 -12.66
C SER A 46 4.20 0.43 -13.23
N GLY A 47 3.04 0.61 -12.60
CA GLY A 47 1.78 -0.03 -12.98
C GLY A 47 1.61 -1.45 -12.41
N GLU A 48 2.47 -1.87 -11.48
CA GLU A 48 2.37 -3.16 -10.80
C GLU A 48 1.38 -3.12 -9.64
N TYR A 49 0.59 -4.19 -9.52
CA TYR A 49 -0.47 -4.31 -8.53
C TYR A 49 0.03 -5.00 -7.28
N TYR A 50 -0.25 -4.40 -6.14
CA TYR A 50 0.15 -4.89 -4.83
C TYR A 50 -1.06 -5.04 -3.90
N LEU A 51 -0.97 -5.98 -2.97
CA LEU A 51 -1.99 -6.21 -1.95
C LEU A 51 -1.31 -6.30 -0.60
N TYR A 52 -1.55 -5.32 0.26
CA TYR A 52 -0.91 -5.23 1.56
C TYR A 52 -1.87 -4.74 2.64
N PRO A 53 -1.63 -5.06 3.92
CA PRO A 53 -2.40 -4.52 5.03
C PRO A 53 -2.22 -3.00 5.12
N MET A 54 -3.31 -2.27 5.38
CA MET A 54 -3.26 -0.80 5.42
C MET A 54 -2.40 -0.24 6.56
N ASP A 55 -2.08 -1.04 7.58
CA ASP A 55 -1.28 -0.65 8.75
C ASP A 55 0.09 -0.07 8.39
N CYS A 56 0.66 -0.47 7.25
CA CYS A 56 1.97 -0.01 6.80
C CYS A 56 1.93 1.35 6.08
N PHE A 57 0.73 1.87 5.85
CA PHE A 57 0.46 2.95 4.90
C PHE A 57 -0.33 4.08 5.56
N VAL A 58 0.09 5.31 5.29
CA VAL A 58 -0.62 6.51 5.75
C VAL A 58 -1.24 7.24 4.56
N PRO A 59 -2.47 7.78 4.68
CA PRO A 59 -3.05 8.61 3.63
C PRO A 59 -2.22 9.89 3.44
N HIS A 60 -1.99 10.26 2.18
CA HIS A 60 -1.35 11.52 1.80
C HIS A 60 -2.38 12.59 1.41
#